data_AF-A0A5J6Z0G9-F1
#
_entry.id   AF-A0A5J6Z0G9-F1
#
_cell.length_a   1.000
_cell.length_b   1.000
_cell.length_c   1.000
_cell.angle_alpha   90.00
_cell.angle_beta   90.00
_cell.angle_gamma   90.00
#
_symmetry.space_group_name_H-M   'P 1'
#
loop_
_entity.id
_entity.type
_entity.pdbx_description
1 polymer ?
#
loop_
_entity_poly.entity_id
_entity_poly.type
_entity_poly.pdbx_seq_one_letter_code
_entity_poly.pdbx_strand_id
1 'polypeptide(L)'
;MPEIRVNGLSVRPRRKRMALPDLGGFFMFFGVSGTDHGRAARLERRFELEHFSNVVTLDLASPLGPGQYVLRGLPHEANKRGWTVEGGDSATGHLSDDGLEELRAWMGQGNRRVQAEAIAPPS
;
A
#
# COMPACT_ATOMS: atom_id res chain seq x y z
N MET A 1 15.03 -18.91 -8.73
CA MET A 1 14.37 -17.69 -8.21
C MET A 1 15.13 -17.23 -6.97
N PRO A 2 15.38 -15.93 -6.78
CA PRO A 2 16.12 -15.47 -5.61
C PRO A 2 15.25 -15.63 -4.35
N GLU A 3 15.69 -16.49 -3.43
CA GLU A 3 15.17 -16.56 -2.06
C GLU A 3 15.78 -15.39 -1.28
N ILE A 4 14.93 -14.52 -0.75
CA ILE A 4 15.31 -13.29 -0.07
C ILE A 4 14.76 -13.35 1.35
N ARG A 5 15.59 -12.97 2.31
CA ARG A 5 15.17 -12.86 3.70
C ARG A 5 14.65 -11.45 3.97
N VAL A 6 13.53 -11.35 4.70
CA VAL A 6 13.05 -10.09 5.25
C VAL A 6 13.72 -9.88 6.61
N ASN A 7 14.53 -8.84 6.71
CA ASN A 7 15.24 -8.47 7.94
C ASN A 7 14.32 -7.70 8.89
N GLY A 8 13.58 -6.73 8.35
CA GLY A 8 12.83 -5.76 9.10
C GLY A 8 11.54 -5.31 8.43
N LEU A 9 10.69 -4.70 9.24
CA LEU A 9 9.39 -4.15 8.83
C LEU A 9 9.29 -2.73 9.39
N SER A 10 9.17 -1.75 8.49
CA SER A 10 8.87 -0.37 8.84
C SER A 10 7.45 -0.04 8.40
N VAL A 11 6.63 0.46 9.33
CA VAL A 11 5.24 0.83 9.06
C VAL A 11 5.12 2.33 9.20
N ARG A 12 4.70 2.99 8.13
CA ARG A 12 4.34 4.39 8.14
C ARG A 12 2.83 4.49 7.91
N PRO A 13 2.04 4.87 8.93
CA PRO A 13 0.65 5.19 8.70
C PRO A 13 0.63 6.36 7.70
N ARG A 14 -0.11 6.19 6.60
CA ARG A 14 -0.38 7.29 5.68
C ARG A 14 -1.22 8.27 6.49
N ARG A 15 -0.56 9.28 7.07
CA ARG A 15 -1.23 10.33 7.84
C ARG A 15 -2.44 10.76 7.02
N LYS A 16 -3.65 10.47 7.54
CA LYS A 16 -4.86 11.18 7.15
C LYS A 16 -4.45 12.64 7.29
N ARG A 17 -4.23 13.34 6.17
CA ARG A 17 -4.26 14.79 6.20
C ARG A 17 -5.62 15.06 6.82
N MET A 18 -5.62 15.51 8.09
CA MET A 18 -6.81 16.10 8.68
C MET A 18 -7.26 17.07 7.61
N ALA A 19 -8.36 16.73 6.95
CA ALA A 19 -9.07 17.71 6.17
C ALA A 19 -9.35 18.79 7.19
N LEU A 20 -8.66 19.94 7.06
CA LEU A 20 -9.21 21.15 7.64
C LEU A 20 -10.68 21.14 7.23
N PRO A 21 -11.63 21.37 8.15
CA PRO A 21 -13.01 21.51 7.76
C PRO A 21 -13.03 22.57 6.66
N ASP A 22 -13.37 22.11 5.46
CA ASP A 22 -13.34 22.91 4.26
C ASP A 22 -14.35 24.04 4.47
N LEU A 23 -13.83 25.23 4.78
CA LEU A 23 -14.57 26.49 4.80
C LEU A 23 -15.16 26.83 3.40
N GLY A 24 -15.06 25.93 2.42
CA GLY A 24 -15.74 26.00 1.12
C GLY A 24 -17.26 25.79 1.16
N GLY A 25 -17.88 25.59 2.32
CA GLY A 25 -19.35 25.57 2.46
C GLY A 25 -20.05 26.91 2.18
N PHE A 26 -19.30 28.00 1.98
CA PHE A 26 -19.86 29.34 1.80
C PHE A 26 -20.30 29.72 0.36
N PHE A 27 -20.08 28.87 -0.65
CA PHE A 27 -20.49 29.17 -2.04
C PHE A 27 -21.54 28.22 -2.62
N MET A 28 -22.35 27.56 -1.79
CA MET A 28 -23.47 26.71 -2.26
C MET A 28 -24.75 27.50 -2.64
N PHE A 29 -24.63 28.74 -3.15
CA PHE A 29 -25.80 29.56 -3.46
C PHE A 29 -25.95 30.01 -4.92
N PHE A 30 -25.02 29.70 -5.83
CA PHE A 30 -25.18 30.11 -7.23
C PHE A 30 -24.83 28.99 -8.21
N GLY A 31 -25.84 28.18 -8.51
CA GLY A 31 -26.24 27.96 -9.91
C GLY A 31 -25.51 26.89 -10.73
N VAL A 32 -26.35 26.09 -11.39
CA VAL A 32 -26.15 25.49 -12.71
C VAL A 32 -25.48 24.11 -12.75
N SER A 33 -26.36 23.10 -12.84
CA SER A 33 -26.31 22.01 -13.83
C SER A 33 -24.91 21.49 -14.20
N GLY A 34 -24.39 20.56 -13.41
CA GLY A 34 -23.18 19.80 -13.74
C GLY A 34 -23.30 18.41 -13.14
N THR A 35 -23.56 17.44 -14.02
CA THR A 35 -23.56 15.99 -13.87
C THR A 35 -22.97 15.44 -12.57
N ASP A 36 -23.77 14.60 -11.89
CA ASP A 36 -23.56 13.89 -10.62
C ASP A 36 -22.36 12.91 -10.61
N HIS A 37 -21.16 13.37 -10.96
CA HIS A 37 -19.91 12.58 -10.95
C HIS A 37 -19.06 12.80 -9.69
N GLY A 38 -19.36 13.84 -8.91
CA GLY A 38 -18.60 14.17 -7.71
C GLY A 38 -18.90 13.26 -6.50
N ARG A 39 -20.05 12.57 -6.47
CA ARG A 39 -20.44 11.74 -5.31
C ARG A 39 -19.72 10.40 -5.30
N ALA A 40 -19.63 9.73 -6.45
CA ALA A 40 -18.94 8.45 -6.61
C ALA A 40 -17.43 8.57 -6.33
N ALA A 41 -16.75 9.56 -6.93
CA ALA A 41 -15.32 9.78 -6.72
C ALA A 41 -14.96 10.13 -5.26
N ARG A 42 -15.86 10.78 -4.51
CA ARG A 42 -15.67 11.04 -3.06
C ARG A 42 -15.85 9.79 -2.20
N LEU A 43 -16.79 8.92 -2.59
CA LEU A 43 -17.03 7.64 -1.91
C LEU A 43 -15.88 6.67 -2.14
N GLU A 44 -15.43 6.52 -3.39
CA GLU A 44 -14.31 5.66 -3.77
C GLU A 44 -13.02 6.09 -3.06
N ARG A 45 -12.73 7.40 -3.05
CA ARG A 45 -11.54 7.94 -2.36
C ARG A 45 -11.60 7.79 -0.84
N ARG A 46 -12.78 7.82 -0.23
CA ARG A 46 -12.97 7.50 1.19
C ARG A 46 -12.73 6.02 1.46
N PHE A 47 -13.27 5.16 0.61
CA PHE A 47 -13.10 3.71 0.72
C PHE A 47 -11.64 3.29 0.57
N GLU A 48 -10.91 3.83 -0.41
CA GLU A 48 -9.47 3.57 -0.57
C GLU A 48 -8.63 4.02 0.63
N LEU A 49 -8.99 5.17 1.24
CA LEU A 49 -8.33 5.70 2.43
C LEU A 49 -8.65 4.92 3.69
N GLU A 50 -9.81 4.26 3.76
CA GLU A 50 -10.18 3.37 4.85
C GLU A 50 -9.55 1.98 4.69
N HIS A 51 -9.46 1.45 3.47
CA HIS A 51 -8.96 0.09 3.23
C HIS A 51 -7.44 -0.03 3.07
N PHE A 52 -6.70 1.00 2.66
CA PHE A 52 -5.24 0.91 2.44
C PHE A 52 -4.49 2.09 3.08
N SER A 53 -4.66 2.22 4.40
CA SER A 53 -4.15 3.31 5.22
C SER A 53 -2.64 3.22 5.50
N ASN A 54 -2.01 2.06 5.32
CA ASN A 54 -0.63 1.83 5.74
C ASN A 54 0.33 1.77 4.56
N VAL A 55 1.39 2.57 4.62
CA VAL A 55 2.57 2.41 3.76
C VAL A 55 3.56 1.58 4.53
N VAL A 56 3.92 0.43 3.99
CA VAL A 56 4.79 -0.54 4.65
C VAL A 56 6.05 -0.69 3.83
N THR A 57 7.20 -0.56 4.47
CA THR A 57 8.51 -0.78 3.86
C THR A 57 9.14 -2.01 4.49
N LEU A 58 9.41 -3.01 3.67
CA LEU A 58 10.16 -4.21 4.01
C LEU A 58 11.64 -3.97 3.75
N ASP A 59 12.45 -4.35 4.72
CA ASP A 59 13.90 -4.38 4.60
C ASP A 59 14.33 -5.80 4.19
N LEU A 60 14.94 -5.90 3.02
CA LEU A 60 15.35 -7.13 2.36
C LEU A 60 16.84 -7.36 2.57
N ALA A 61 17.25 -8.60 2.83
CA ALA A 61 18.66 -8.95 3.01
C ALA A 61 19.48 -8.93 1.71
N SER A 62 18.82 -8.83 0.56
CA SER A 62 19.46 -8.78 -0.75
C SER A 62 18.83 -7.66 -1.57
N PRO A 63 19.64 -6.86 -2.28
CA PRO A 63 19.12 -5.80 -3.12
C PRO A 63 18.33 -6.38 -4.28
N LEU A 64 17.21 -5.75 -4.60
CA LEU A 64 16.42 -5.99 -5.80
C LEU A 64 16.58 -4.82 -6.78
N GLY A 65 16.52 -5.14 -8.08
CA GLY A 65 16.45 -4.11 -9.11
C GLY A 65 15.14 -3.32 -9.00
N PRO A 66 15.12 -2.06 -9.43
CA PRO A 66 13.90 -1.26 -9.39
C PRO A 66 12.79 -1.91 -10.23
N GLY A 67 11.57 -1.96 -9.68
CA GLY A 67 10.44 -2.62 -10.33
C GLY A 67 9.33 -3.03 -9.37
N GLN A 68 8.29 -3.68 -9.90
CA GLN A 68 7.19 -4.22 -9.11
C GLN A 68 7.38 -5.74 -8.94
N TYR A 69 7.23 -6.23 -7.73
CA TYR A 69 7.46 -7.63 -7.36
C TYR A 69 6.31 -8.17 -6.51
N VAL A 70 6.02 -9.47 -6.68
CA VAL A 70 5.27 -10.26 -5.70
C VAL A 70 6.28 -10.99 -4.83
N LEU A 71 6.12 -10.90 -3.51
CA LEU A 71 6.97 -11.61 -2.56
C LEU A 71 6.26 -12.89 -2.13
N ARG A 72 6.45 -13.97 -2.90
CA ARG A 72 5.88 -15.30 -2.62
C ARG A 72 6.38 -15.77 -1.25
N GLY A 73 5.45 -16.13 -0.36
CA GLY A 73 5.75 -16.49 1.03
C GLY A 73 5.25 -15.45 2.05
N LEU A 74 4.94 -14.23 1.62
CA LEU A 74 4.15 -13.30 2.42
C LEU A 74 2.66 -13.70 2.43
N PRO A 75 1.91 -13.27 3.47
CA PRO A 75 0.46 -13.45 3.53
C PRO A 75 -0.24 -12.96 2.25
N HIS A 76 -1.34 -13.63 1.88
CA HIS A 76 -2.06 -13.32 0.64
C HIS A 76 -2.57 -11.88 0.62
N GLU A 77 -3.09 -11.41 1.75
CA GLU A 77 -3.53 -10.02 1.93
C GLU A 77 -2.39 -9.02 1.67
N ALA A 78 -1.17 -9.37 2.07
CA ALA A 78 -0.01 -8.52 1.90
C ALA A 78 0.50 -8.41 0.46
N ASN A 79 0.14 -9.37 -0.41
CA ASN A 79 0.58 -9.41 -1.80
C ASN A 79 -0.47 -8.91 -2.80
N LYS A 80 -1.68 -8.49 -2.36
CA LYS A 80 -2.78 -8.08 -3.27
C LYS A 80 -2.41 -6.94 -4.23
N ARG A 81 -1.58 -5.99 -3.81
CA ARG A 81 -1.13 -4.85 -4.65
C ARG A 81 0.28 -5.01 -5.21
N GLY A 82 0.99 -6.07 -4.81
CA GLY A 82 2.41 -6.20 -5.05
C GLY A 82 3.25 -5.17 -4.28
N TRP A 83 4.55 -5.32 -4.40
CA TRP A 83 5.57 -4.52 -3.73
C TRP A 83 6.37 -3.75 -4.77
N THR A 84 6.57 -2.46 -4.54
CA THR A 84 7.38 -1.60 -5.38
C THR A 84 8.77 -1.46 -4.77
N VAL A 85 9.79 -1.82 -5.53
CA VAL A 85 11.20 -1.60 -5.19
C VAL A 85 11.66 -0.38 -6.00
N GLU A 86 12.02 0.70 -5.32
CA GLU A 86 12.60 1.89 -5.97
C GLU A 86 14.10 1.71 -6.26
N GLY A 87 14.73 0.73 -5.59
CA GLY A 87 16.12 0.32 -5.77
C GLY A 87 16.78 -0.05 -4.44
N GLY A 88 17.62 -1.09 -4.45
CA GLY A 88 18.38 -1.53 -3.28
C GLY A 88 17.60 -2.51 -2.40
N ASP A 89 17.79 -2.39 -1.09
CA ASP A 89 17.37 -3.39 -0.09
C ASP A 89 15.95 -3.14 0.46
N SER A 90 15.19 -2.22 -0.12
CA SER A 90 13.88 -1.80 0.41
C SER A 90 12.76 -2.04 -0.59
N ALA A 91 11.69 -2.69 -0.12
CA ALA A 91 10.45 -2.89 -0.88
C ALA A 91 9.29 -2.19 -0.17
N THR A 92 8.55 -1.33 -0.88
CA THR A 92 7.42 -0.59 -0.31
C THR A 92 6.10 -1.13 -0.86
N GLY A 93 5.12 -1.34 0.02
CA GLY A 93 3.79 -1.84 -0.31
C GLY A 93 2.71 -1.06 0.43
N HIS A 94 1.51 -1.09 -0.13
CA HIS A 94 0.32 -0.50 0.50
C HIS A 94 -0.54 -1.61 1.11
N LEU A 95 -0.76 -1.54 2.41
CA LEU A 95 -1.46 -2.57 3.18
C LEU A 95 -2.70 -2.00 3.88
N SER A 96 -3.71 -2.85 3.99
CA SER A 96 -4.84 -2.68 4.91
C SER A 96 -4.38 -2.89 6.36
N ASP A 97 -5.24 -2.55 7.32
CA ASP A 97 -4.97 -2.85 8.73
C ASP A 97 -4.90 -4.38 8.96
N ASP A 98 -5.81 -5.15 8.35
CA ASP A 98 -5.81 -6.61 8.40
C ASP A 98 -4.54 -7.22 7.78
N GLY A 99 -4.15 -6.75 6.59
CA GLY A 99 -2.94 -7.22 5.92
C GLY A 99 -1.66 -6.85 6.66
N LEU A 100 -1.67 -5.74 7.40
CA LEU A 100 -0.57 -5.36 8.28
C LEU A 100 -0.49 -6.26 9.52
N GLU A 101 -1.62 -6.61 10.13
CA GLU A 101 -1.67 -7.52 11.28
C GLU A 101 -1.16 -8.91 10.90
N GLU A 102 -1.61 -9.45 9.76
CA GLU A 102 -1.10 -10.72 9.22
C GLU A 102 0.40 -10.66 8.94
N LEU A 103 0.89 -9.56 8.36
CA LEU A 103 2.32 -9.40 8.09
C LEU A 103 3.15 -9.33 9.39
N ARG A 104 2.63 -8.67 10.43
CA ARG A 104 3.26 -8.64 11.76
C ARG A 104 3.30 -10.02 12.39
N ALA A 105 2.21 -10.77 12.32
CA ALA A 105 2.15 -12.13 12.81
C ALA A 105 3.16 -13.04 12.08
N TRP A 106 3.23 -12.92 10.75
CA TRP A 106 4.19 -13.64 9.92
C TRP A 106 5.64 -13.30 10.28
N MET A 107 5.97 -12.02 10.51
CA MET A 107 7.29 -11.61 10.99
C MET A 107 7.66 -12.24 12.34
N GLY A 108 6.66 -12.58 13.16
CA GLY A 108 6.84 -13.29 14.44
C GLY A 108 7.14 -14.79 14.31
N GLN A 109 6.85 -15.44 13.18
CA GLN A 109 6.98 -16.89 12.99
C GLN A 109 8.41 -17.39 12.70
N GLY A 110 9.41 -16.49 12.67
CA GLY A 110 10.83 -16.84 12.54
C GLY A 110 11.31 -17.22 11.13
N ASN A 111 10.46 -17.83 10.30
CA ASN A 111 10.78 -18.17 8.91
C ASN A 111 10.44 -17.02 7.94
N ARG A 112 11.32 -16.01 7.91
CA ARG A 112 11.12 -14.76 7.14
C ARG A 112 11.68 -14.84 5.72
N ARG A 113 11.50 -15.96 5.03
CA ARG A 113 12.04 -16.18 3.68
C ARG A 113 10.93 -16.03 2.65
N VAL A 114 11.19 -15.22 1.64
CA VAL A 114 10.27 -14.94 0.55
C VAL A 114 10.98 -15.10 -0.78
N GLN A 115 10.25 -15.43 -1.83
CA GLN A 115 10.77 -15.46 -3.18
C GLN A 115 10.24 -14.24 -3.93
N ALA A 116 11.15 -13.42 -4.45
CA ALA A 116 10.75 -12.26 -5.26
C ALA A 116 10.46 -12.70 -6.69
N GLU A 117 9.24 -12.46 -7.14
CA GLU A 117 8.77 -12.70 -8.50
C GLU A 117 8.45 -11.34 -9.13
N ALA A 118 9.18 -10.94 -10.17
CA ALA A 118 8.93 -9.68 -10.85
C ALA A 118 7.56 -9.72 -11.55
N ILE A 119 6.72 -8.72 -11.28
CA ILE A 119 5.51 -8.48 -12.05
C ILE A 119 5.98 -7.77 -13.31
N ALA A 120 5.95 -8.46 -14.45
CA ALA A 120 6.18 -7.80 -15.74
C ALA A 120 5.14 -6.66 -15.89
N PRO A 121 5.55 -5.47 -16.38
CA PRO A 121 4.58 -4.43 -16.69
C PRO A 121 3.57 -4.99 -17.71
N PRO A 122 2.27 -4.63 -17.60
CA PRO A 122 1.29 -4.99 -18.62
C PRO A 122 1.82 -4.47 -19.97
N SER A 123 1.89 -5.38 -20.94
CA SER A 123 2.36 -5.13 -22.30
C SER A 123 1.39 -4.23 -23.07
#